data_AF-A0A6N8JAD4-F1
#
_entry.id   AF-A0A6N8JAD4-F1
#
_cell.length_a   1.000
_cell.length_b   1.000
_cell.length_c   1.000
_cell.angle_alpha   90.00
_cell.angle_beta   90.00
_cell.angle_gamma   90.00
#
_symmetry.space_group_name_H-M   'P 1'
#
loop_
_entity.id
_entity.type
_entity.pdbx_description
1 polymer ?
#
loop_
_entity_poly.entity_id
_entity_poly.type
_entity_poly.pdbx_seq_one_letter_code
_entity_poly.pdbx_strand_id
1 'polypeptide(L)'
;MARLKNGVLGGISGVLGPLNGYMLRGQYILRSRRQKSNKPLSEKQLAPLRKMKAVTDFLHPYFTDLINIGFQYASAGTSKTPNNLASSYQFKNAVIGQYPDYQIDYPNVRFTEGPMSTEGINASVMAEGDQLRFSWTPDQGYTHYNDRVILIAYAPSLKEAVYTLFGAERRIGTDVLKFPHDLWKGIVIETYLSFKAENSILCTNSLYLGQIK
;
A
#
# COMPACT_ATOMS: atom_id res chain seq x y z
N MET A 1 -9.66 -23.03 5.09
CA MET A 1 -10.18 -24.15 4.27
C MET A 1 -9.12 -25.25 4.25
N ALA A 2 -9.51 -26.52 4.45
CA ALA A 2 -8.58 -27.65 4.32
C ALA A 2 -8.13 -27.81 2.87
N ARG A 3 -6.87 -28.17 2.69
CA ARG A 3 -6.25 -28.49 1.39
C ARG A 3 -5.61 -29.86 1.49
N LEU A 4 -5.85 -30.70 0.50
CA LEU A 4 -5.12 -31.96 0.33
C LEU A 4 -3.81 -31.65 -0.40
N LYS A 5 -2.68 -31.95 0.23
CA LYS A 5 -1.37 -31.91 -0.43
C LYS A 5 -1.15 -33.25 -1.12
N ASN A 6 -0.82 -33.27 -2.40
CA ASN A 6 -0.50 -34.47 -3.17
C ASN A 6 -1.65 -35.49 -3.32
N GLY A 7 -2.88 -35.01 -3.50
CA GLY A 7 -4.05 -35.88 -3.76
C GLY A 7 -4.52 -36.67 -2.54
N VAL A 8 -5.24 -37.77 -2.77
CA VAL A 8 -5.94 -38.56 -1.73
C VAL A 8 -4.99 -39.24 -0.75
N LEU A 9 -3.77 -39.58 -1.19
CA LEU A 9 -2.76 -40.26 -0.37
C LEU A 9 -1.88 -39.31 0.44
N GLY A 10 -2.01 -38.00 0.25
CA GLY A 10 -1.21 -37.04 0.97
C GLY A 10 -1.95 -36.36 2.14
N GLY A 11 -1.23 -35.50 2.86
CA GLY A 11 -1.72 -34.94 4.11
C GLY A 11 -2.76 -33.83 3.93
N ILE A 12 -3.68 -33.76 4.89
CA ILE A 12 -4.65 -32.68 5.01
C ILE A 12 -4.03 -31.51 5.77
N SER A 13 -4.06 -30.33 5.17
CA SER A 13 -3.57 -29.08 5.77
C SER A 13 -4.72 -28.08 5.91
N GLY A 14 -5.09 -27.76 7.14
CA GLY A 14 -6.14 -26.80 7.49
C GLY A 14 -7.40 -27.44 8.07
N VAL A 15 -8.47 -26.65 8.11
CA VAL A 15 -9.71 -26.99 8.82
C VAL A 15 -10.66 -27.82 7.95
N LEU A 16 -11.00 -29.02 8.43
CA LEU A 16 -12.00 -29.95 7.87
C LEU A 16 -13.08 -30.18 8.94
N GLY A 17 -14.19 -29.43 8.87
CA GLY A 17 -15.27 -29.52 9.84
C GLY A 17 -14.79 -29.29 11.30
N PRO A 18 -14.98 -30.26 12.23
CA PRO A 18 -14.51 -30.16 13.61
C PRO A 18 -13.02 -30.46 13.77
N LEU A 19 -12.29 -30.76 12.68
CA LEU A 19 -10.91 -31.18 12.72
C LEU A 19 -9.98 -30.14 12.08
N ASN A 20 -8.74 -30.12 12.54
CA ASN A 20 -7.66 -29.32 11.95
C ASN A 20 -6.45 -30.23 11.69
N GLY A 21 -6.09 -30.38 10.42
CA GLY A 21 -4.94 -31.17 9.96
C GLY A 21 -3.72 -30.30 9.73
N TYR A 22 -2.54 -30.76 10.15
CA TYR A 22 -1.26 -30.12 9.84
C TYR A 22 -0.11 -31.13 9.86
N MET A 23 1.01 -30.77 9.27
CA MET A 23 2.23 -31.58 9.29
C MET A 23 3.13 -31.12 10.44
N LEU A 24 3.55 -32.03 11.30
CA LEU A 24 4.49 -31.78 12.38
C LEU A 24 5.64 -32.77 12.29
N ARG A 25 6.87 -32.28 12.10
CA ARG A 25 8.09 -33.09 12.05
C ARG A 25 7.97 -34.32 11.11
N GLY A 26 7.43 -34.13 9.91
CA GLY A 26 7.27 -35.23 8.95
C GLY A 26 5.96 -36.02 9.05
N GLN A 27 5.20 -35.89 10.14
CA GLN A 27 3.97 -36.65 10.37
C GLN A 27 2.72 -35.79 10.15
N TYR A 28 1.69 -36.37 9.52
CA TYR A 28 0.40 -35.72 9.39
C TYR A 28 -0.43 -35.94 10.65
N ILE A 29 -0.71 -34.86 11.37
CA ILE A 29 -1.47 -34.86 12.61
C ILE A 29 -2.82 -34.23 12.37
N LEU A 30 -3.84 -34.86 12.92
CA LEU A 30 -5.23 -34.42 12.84
C LEU A 30 -5.75 -34.26 14.26
N ARG A 31 -6.20 -33.05 14.62
CA ARG A 31 -6.66 -32.72 15.97
C ARG A 31 -8.04 -32.09 15.96
N SER A 32 -8.72 -32.17 17.11
CA SER A 32 -9.95 -31.40 17.33
C SER A 32 -9.68 -29.90 17.19
N ARG A 33 -10.60 -29.21 16.49
CA ARG A 33 -10.59 -27.77 16.30
C ARG A 33 -10.82 -27.10 17.65
N ARG A 34 -9.99 -26.09 17.95
CA ARG A 34 -10.18 -25.26 19.15
C ARG A 34 -11.52 -24.54 19.07
N GLN A 35 -12.27 -24.55 20.18
CA GLN A 35 -13.49 -23.76 20.30
C GLN A 35 -13.16 -22.26 20.33
N LYS A 36 -14.09 -21.45 19.84
CA LYS A 36 -13.98 -19.99 19.91
C LYS A 36 -14.03 -19.58 21.38
N SER A 37 -13.09 -18.74 21.81
CA SER A 37 -13.10 -18.17 23.17
C SER A 37 -14.18 -17.10 23.28
N ASN A 38 -14.92 -17.10 24.39
CA ASN A 38 -15.88 -16.04 24.76
C ASN A 38 -15.27 -14.98 25.68
N LYS A 39 -13.98 -15.11 26.04
CA LYS A 39 -13.31 -14.12 26.89
C LYS A 39 -13.10 -12.81 26.12
N PRO A 40 -13.33 -11.64 26.75
CA PRO A 40 -13.03 -10.36 26.13
C PRO A 40 -11.53 -10.25 25.81
N LEU A 41 -11.22 -9.51 24.75
CA LEU A 41 -9.84 -9.25 24.35
C LEU A 41 -9.14 -8.39 25.40
N SER A 42 -7.91 -8.76 25.74
CA SER A 42 -7.04 -7.93 26.58
C SER A 42 -6.65 -6.64 25.83
N GLU A 43 -6.34 -5.57 26.56
CA GLU A 43 -5.78 -4.34 25.98
C GLU A 43 -4.55 -4.60 25.09
N LYS A 44 -3.68 -5.53 25.48
CA LYS A 44 -2.52 -5.96 24.68
C LYS A 44 -2.92 -6.57 23.33
N GLN A 45 -4.11 -7.15 23.24
CA GLN A 45 -4.68 -7.67 21.99
C GLN A 45 -5.45 -6.59 21.23
N LEU A 46 -6.11 -5.66 21.93
CA LEU A 46 -6.86 -4.56 21.33
C LEU A 46 -5.96 -3.53 20.66
N ALA A 47 -4.79 -3.25 21.22
CA ALA A 47 -3.81 -2.31 20.65
C ALA A 47 -3.43 -2.64 19.19
N PRO A 48 -2.88 -3.84 18.87
CA PRO A 48 -2.55 -4.19 17.49
C PRO A 48 -3.78 -4.30 16.59
N LEU A 49 -4.96 -4.68 17.12
CA LEU A 49 -6.20 -4.71 16.34
C LEU A 49 -6.66 -3.31 15.93
N ARG A 50 -6.61 -2.34 16.84
CA ARG A 50 -6.93 -0.93 16.54
C ARG A 50 -5.93 -0.34 15.57
N LYS A 51 -4.64 -0.63 15.76
CA LYS A 51 -3.57 -0.22 14.84
C LYS A 51 -3.80 -0.78 13.43
N MET A 52 -4.12 -2.08 13.32
CA MET A 52 -4.42 -2.71 12.04
C MET A 52 -5.69 -2.14 11.39
N LYS A 53 -6.71 -1.83 12.20
CA LYS A 53 -7.93 -1.19 11.72
C LYS A 53 -7.63 0.19 11.12
N ALA A 54 -6.84 1.02 11.78
CA ALA A 54 -6.45 2.33 11.25
C ALA A 54 -5.75 2.22 9.88
N VAL A 55 -4.83 1.25 9.73
CA VAL A 55 -4.16 0.99 8.44
C VAL A 55 -5.15 0.50 7.38
N THR A 56 -6.05 -0.41 7.75
CA THR A 56 -7.02 -0.99 6.81
C THR A 56 -8.01 0.07 6.33
N ASP A 57 -8.53 0.89 7.24
CA ASP A 57 -9.46 1.98 6.96
C ASP A 57 -8.79 3.10 6.13
N PHE A 58 -7.47 3.25 6.22
CA PHE A 58 -6.70 4.17 5.39
C PHE A 58 -6.49 3.64 3.96
N LEU A 59 -6.07 2.38 3.81
CA LEU A 59 -5.76 1.79 2.51
C LEU A 59 -7.01 1.42 1.70
N HIS A 60 -8.07 0.95 2.36
CA HIS A 60 -9.32 0.50 1.74
C HIS A 60 -10.46 1.48 1.99
N PRO A 61 -11.28 1.83 0.97
CA PRO A 61 -11.23 1.35 -0.42
C PRO A 61 -10.29 2.14 -1.35
N TYR A 62 -9.77 3.27 -0.89
CA TYR A 62 -9.29 4.36 -1.75
C TYR A 62 -8.03 4.06 -2.56
N PHE A 63 -7.16 3.14 -2.12
CA PHE A 63 -5.85 2.94 -2.73
C PHE A 63 -5.66 1.54 -3.30
N THR A 64 -6.73 0.78 -3.47
CA THR A 64 -6.64 -0.65 -3.84
C THR A 64 -5.88 -0.87 -5.15
N ASP A 65 -6.23 -0.12 -6.19
CA ASP A 65 -5.58 -0.25 -7.51
C ASP A 65 -4.13 0.24 -7.48
N LEU A 66 -3.91 1.36 -6.80
CA LEU A 66 -2.58 1.94 -6.61
C LEU A 66 -1.64 0.96 -5.90
N ILE A 67 -2.09 0.33 -4.81
CA ILE A 67 -1.31 -0.65 -4.04
C ILE A 67 -1.04 -1.91 -4.86
N ASN A 68 -2.04 -2.38 -5.62
CA ASN A 68 -1.88 -3.56 -6.46
C ASN A 68 -0.76 -3.39 -7.49
N ILE A 69 -0.64 -2.18 -8.06
CA ILE A 69 0.43 -1.83 -9.00
C ILE A 69 1.74 -1.53 -8.24
N GLY A 70 1.67 -0.72 -7.18
CA GLY A 70 2.81 -0.20 -6.44
C GLY A 70 3.62 -1.25 -5.68
N PHE A 71 2.96 -2.31 -5.19
CA PHE A 71 3.63 -3.41 -4.48
C PHE A 71 3.73 -4.69 -5.32
N GLN A 72 3.44 -4.60 -6.63
CA GLN A 72 3.49 -5.76 -7.52
C GLN A 72 4.89 -6.38 -7.55
N TYR A 73 5.94 -5.56 -7.70
CA TYR A 73 7.32 -6.02 -7.67
C TYR A 73 7.67 -6.69 -6.34
N ALA A 74 7.39 -6.02 -5.21
CA ALA A 74 7.69 -6.56 -3.89
C ALA A 74 6.96 -7.88 -3.58
N SER A 75 5.79 -8.08 -4.19
CA SER A 75 5.02 -9.33 -4.07
C SER A 75 5.56 -10.47 -4.95
N ALA A 76 6.24 -10.14 -6.04
CA ALA A 76 6.76 -11.11 -7.00
C ALA A 76 7.73 -12.09 -6.31
N GLY A 77 7.52 -13.38 -6.51
CA GLY A 77 8.32 -14.43 -5.88
C GLY A 77 7.97 -14.72 -4.41
N THR A 78 6.95 -14.06 -3.84
CA THR A 78 6.44 -14.35 -2.49
C THR A 78 5.03 -14.93 -2.52
N SER A 79 4.60 -15.53 -1.41
CA SER A 79 3.21 -16.00 -1.23
C SER A 79 2.27 -14.90 -0.72
N LYS A 80 2.76 -13.66 -0.60
CA LYS A 80 2.00 -12.52 -0.05
C LYS A 80 1.40 -11.71 -1.19
N THR A 81 0.19 -11.19 -0.97
CA THR A 81 -0.44 -10.25 -1.91
C THR A 81 0.16 -8.85 -1.76
N PRO A 82 0.07 -7.99 -2.80
CA PRO A 82 0.49 -6.58 -2.72
C PRO A 82 -0.11 -5.85 -1.52
N ASN A 83 -1.42 -6.05 -1.29
CA ASN A 83 -2.13 -5.45 -0.16
C ASN A 83 -1.59 -5.90 1.22
N ASN A 84 -1.15 -7.15 1.35
CA ASN A 84 -0.55 -7.63 2.60
C ASN A 84 0.82 -6.99 2.85
N LEU A 85 1.61 -6.76 1.79
CA LEU A 85 2.90 -6.09 1.90
C LEU A 85 2.73 -4.62 2.25
N ALA A 86 1.83 -3.92 1.56
CA ALA A 86 1.49 -2.53 1.87
C ALA A 86 1.00 -2.38 3.31
N SER A 87 0.01 -3.18 3.73
CA SER A 87 -0.52 -3.15 5.09
C SER A 87 0.57 -3.43 6.13
N SER A 88 1.48 -4.37 5.85
CA SER A 88 2.61 -4.67 6.72
C SER A 88 3.61 -3.53 6.81
N TYR A 89 3.86 -2.80 5.71
CA TYR A 89 4.74 -1.64 5.72
C TYR A 89 4.13 -0.51 6.56
N GLN A 90 2.88 -0.14 6.28
CA GLN A 90 2.21 0.95 7.00
C GLN A 90 2.08 0.65 8.48
N PHE A 91 1.71 -0.59 8.84
CA PHE A 91 1.61 -1.01 10.23
C PHE A 91 2.92 -0.83 11.00
N LYS A 92 4.07 -0.96 10.34
CA LYS A 92 5.38 -0.80 10.99
C LYS A 92 5.84 0.65 11.03
N ASN A 93 5.63 1.39 9.94
CA ASN A 93 6.34 2.65 9.71
C ASN A 93 5.44 3.90 9.71
N ALA A 94 4.17 3.77 9.34
CA ALA A 94 3.30 4.92 9.05
C ALA A 94 2.15 5.09 10.05
N VAL A 95 2.29 4.52 11.25
CA VAL A 95 1.29 4.68 12.32
C VAL A 95 1.96 5.15 13.59
N ILE A 96 1.52 6.31 14.05
CA ILE A 96 1.97 6.97 15.28
C ILE A 96 0.86 7.00 16.32
N GLY A 97 1.22 7.39 17.55
CA GLY A 97 0.30 7.45 18.69
C GLY A 97 0.36 6.20 19.58
N GLN A 98 -0.54 6.16 20.55
CA GLN A 98 -0.65 5.08 21.53
C GLN A 98 -2.11 4.64 21.63
N TYR A 99 -2.35 3.39 22.02
CA TYR A 99 -3.71 2.91 22.19
C TYR A 99 -4.47 3.79 23.19
N PRO A 100 -5.72 4.22 22.88
CA PRO A 100 -6.53 3.84 21.72
C PRO A 100 -6.37 4.72 20.47
N ASP A 101 -5.65 5.83 20.57
CA ASP A 101 -5.57 6.90 19.57
C ASP A 101 -4.37 6.71 18.63
N TYR A 102 -4.58 5.93 17.59
CA TYR A 102 -3.63 5.77 16.49
C TYR A 102 -3.94 6.73 15.34
N GLN A 103 -2.90 7.33 14.78
CA GLN A 103 -2.99 8.21 13.62
C GLN A 103 -2.01 7.77 12.53
N ILE A 104 -2.33 8.09 11.27
CA ILE A 104 -1.45 7.83 10.14
C ILE A 104 -0.41 8.94 10.07
N ASP A 105 0.84 8.54 9.93
CA ASP A 105 1.97 9.44 9.74
C ASP A 105 2.26 9.57 8.24
N TYR A 106 1.65 10.57 7.61
CA TYR A 106 1.66 10.77 6.15
C TYR A 106 3.07 10.84 5.54
N PRO A 107 4.05 11.58 6.12
CA PRO A 107 5.43 11.56 5.62
C PRO A 107 6.06 10.18 5.48
N ASN A 108 5.68 9.22 6.33
CA ASN A 108 6.21 7.86 6.35
C ASN A 108 5.34 6.84 5.60
N VAL A 109 4.24 7.28 4.96
CA VAL A 109 3.39 6.43 4.14
C VAL A 109 4.10 6.06 2.83
N ARG A 110 4.05 4.77 2.48
CA ARG A 110 4.55 4.28 1.18
C ARG A 110 3.48 3.63 0.31
N PHE A 111 3.27 4.15 -0.89
CA PHE A 111 2.30 3.59 -1.86
C PHE A 111 2.92 2.64 -2.87
N THR A 112 4.19 2.85 -3.22
CA THR A 112 4.92 2.02 -4.18
C THR A 112 6.25 1.58 -3.59
N GLU A 113 6.66 0.35 -3.86
CA GLU A 113 7.91 -0.23 -3.39
C GLU A 113 8.58 -1.04 -4.49
N GLY A 114 9.78 -0.61 -4.88
CA GLY A 114 10.52 -1.25 -5.94
C GLY A 114 12.00 -0.87 -5.99
N PRO A 115 12.74 -1.46 -6.94
CA PRO A 115 14.20 -1.43 -6.95
C PRO A 115 14.76 -0.19 -7.67
N MET A 116 13.91 0.59 -8.33
CA MET A 116 14.35 1.77 -9.07
C MET A 116 14.73 2.88 -8.09
N SER A 117 15.86 3.54 -8.34
CA SER A 117 16.35 4.62 -7.50
C SER A 117 15.56 5.92 -7.73
N THR A 118 15.38 6.67 -6.65
CA THR A 118 14.85 8.05 -6.64
C THR A 118 15.94 9.08 -6.39
N GLU A 119 17.21 8.66 -6.34
CA GLU A 119 18.34 9.56 -6.13
C GLU A 119 18.42 10.62 -7.23
N GLY A 120 18.60 11.88 -6.83
CA GLY A 120 18.70 13.02 -7.75
C GLY A 120 17.36 13.54 -8.29
N ILE A 121 16.22 12.95 -7.90
CA ILE A 121 14.90 13.47 -8.27
C ILE A 121 14.46 14.52 -7.25
N ASN A 122 14.50 15.79 -7.64
CA ASN A 122 13.84 16.85 -6.87
C ASN A 122 12.43 17.03 -7.40
N ALA A 123 11.45 16.48 -6.70
CA ALA A 123 10.04 16.63 -7.01
C ALA A 123 9.40 17.69 -6.09
N SER A 124 8.46 18.45 -6.65
CA SER A 124 7.71 19.50 -5.99
C SER A 124 6.30 19.55 -6.56
N VAL A 125 5.40 20.20 -5.84
CA VAL A 125 4.01 20.30 -6.21
C VAL A 125 3.49 21.70 -5.90
N MET A 126 2.67 22.24 -6.78
CA MET A 126 2.03 23.54 -6.63
C MET A 126 0.54 23.43 -6.96
N ALA A 127 -0.31 24.07 -6.16
CA ALA A 127 -1.72 24.21 -6.47
C ALA A 127 -1.93 25.38 -7.44
N GLU A 128 -2.59 25.11 -8.57
CA GLU A 128 -2.94 26.09 -9.60
C GLU A 128 -4.45 26.05 -9.83
N GLY A 129 -5.23 26.81 -9.06
CA GLY A 129 -6.68 26.87 -9.20
C GLY A 129 -7.35 25.52 -8.93
N ASP A 130 -7.70 24.80 -10.00
CA ASP A 130 -8.50 23.56 -9.96
C ASP A 130 -7.64 22.29 -10.16
N GLN A 131 -6.32 22.44 -10.09
CA GLN A 131 -5.38 21.37 -10.37
C GLN A 131 -4.11 21.48 -9.51
N LEU A 132 -3.45 20.33 -9.33
CA LEU A 132 -2.13 20.21 -8.74
C LEU A 132 -1.12 19.98 -9.85
N ARG A 133 -0.17 20.90 -10.02
CA ARG A 133 0.97 20.73 -10.90
C ARG A 133 2.11 20.08 -10.15
N PHE A 134 2.48 18.89 -10.57
CA PHE A 134 3.67 18.19 -10.11
C PHE A 134 4.82 18.51 -11.05
N SER A 135 5.99 18.79 -10.48
CA SER A 135 7.22 19.08 -11.23
C SER A 135 8.36 18.29 -10.62
N TRP A 136 9.20 17.67 -11.45
CA TRP A 136 10.35 16.90 -11.01
C TRP A 136 11.54 17.11 -11.93
N THR A 137 12.75 16.79 -11.46
CA THR A 137 13.95 16.82 -12.28
C THR A 137 13.83 15.80 -13.43
N PRO A 138 13.76 16.24 -14.71
CA PRO A 138 13.62 15.33 -15.82
C PRO A 138 14.88 14.49 -15.98
N ASP A 139 14.68 13.18 -16.18
CA ASP A 139 15.77 12.27 -16.50
C ASP A 139 15.75 11.97 -18.01
N GLN A 140 16.83 12.36 -18.70
CA GLN A 140 16.99 12.14 -20.14
C GLN A 140 17.80 10.86 -20.45
N GLY A 141 18.17 10.08 -19.43
CA GLY A 141 18.86 8.81 -19.60
C GLY A 141 18.00 7.79 -20.35
N TYR A 142 18.64 7.05 -21.27
CA TYR A 142 17.98 5.99 -22.04
C TYR A 142 17.34 4.90 -21.17
N THR A 143 17.91 4.64 -20.00
CA THR A 143 17.42 3.62 -19.04
C THR A 143 16.02 3.91 -18.51
N HIS A 144 15.64 5.20 -18.44
CA HIS A 144 14.39 5.68 -17.84
C HIS A 144 13.42 6.27 -18.87
N TYR A 145 13.69 6.03 -20.16
CA TYR A 145 13.02 6.71 -21.27
C TYR A 145 11.49 6.52 -21.30
N ASN A 146 11.01 5.34 -20.90
CA ASN A 146 9.59 4.99 -20.85
C ASN A 146 9.05 4.90 -19.40
N ASP A 147 9.73 5.52 -18.44
CA ASP A 147 9.20 5.57 -17.07
C ASP A 147 8.03 6.54 -17.03
N ARG A 148 6.89 6.08 -16.51
CA ARG A 148 5.67 6.87 -16.32
C ARG A 148 5.60 7.30 -14.86
N VAL A 149 5.18 8.54 -14.63
CA VAL A 149 4.93 9.04 -13.28
C VAL A 149 3.60 8.48 -12.74
N ILE A 150 3.58 8.23 -11.45
CA ILE A 150 2.39 7.95 -10.64
C ILE A 150 2.22 9.15 -9.71
N LEU A 151 1.09 9.85 -9.87
CA LEU A 151 0.73 11.00 -9.04
C LEU A 151 -0.34 10.60 -8.05
N ILE A 152 -0.21 11.02 -6.80
CA ILE A 152 -1.15 10.67 -5.73
C ILE A 152 -1.44 11.93 -4.92
N ALA A 153 -2.73 12.21 -4.72
CA ALA A 153 -3.22 13.23 -3.82
C ALA A 153 -4.26 12.63 -2.89
N TYR A 154 -4.10 12.82 -1.59
CA TYR A 154 -5.01 12.32 -0.57
C TYR A 154 -5.51 13.45 0.31
N ALA A 155 -6.81 13.54 0.52
CA ALA A 155 -7.44 14.51 1.39
C ALA A 155 -7.90 13.84 2.71
N PRO A 156 -7.15 13.99 3.82
CA PRO A 156 -7.51 13.37 5.10
C PRO A 156 -8.91 13.77 5.62
N SER A 157 -9.32 15.02 5.39
CA SER A 157 -10.61 15.56 5.86
C SER A 157 -11.80 14.93 5.14
N LEU A 158 -11.67 14.70 3.82
CA LEU A 158 -12.71 14.07 3.01
C LEU A 158 -12.62 12.54 3.02
N LYS A 159 -11.46 11.99 3.41
CA LYS A 159 -11.10 10.58 3.23
C LYS A 159 -11.25 10.16 1.78
N GLU A 160 -10.74 10.97 0.86
CA GLU A 160 -10.75 10.68 -0.57
C GLU A 160 -9.35 10.75 -1.14
N ALA A 161 -9.08 9.95 -2.16
CA ALA A 161 -7.82 9.92 -2.88
C ALA A 161 -8.07 10.06 -4.37
N VAL A 162 -7.22 10.82 -5.05
CA VAL A 162 -7.15 10.89 -6.51
C VAL A 162 -5.73 10.58 -6.92
N TYR A 163 -5.59 9.72 -7.91
CA TYR A 163 -4.29 9.31 -8.41
C TYR A 163 -4.32 9.01 -9.90
N THR A 164 -3.19 9.24 -10.55
CA THR A 164 -2.93 8.86 -11.94
C THR A 164 -1.87 7.77 -11.92
N LEU A 165 -2.20 6.58 -12.44
CA LEU A 165 -1.30 5.41 -12.44
C LEU A 165 -0.29 5.40 -13.60
N PHE A 166 -0.62 6.09 -14.69
CA PHE A 166 0.19 6.19 -15.90
C PHE A 166 0.14 7.64 -16.41
N GLY A 167 0.89 8.52 -15.75
CA GLY A 167 0.96 9.93 -16.10
C GLY A 167 1.96 10.22 -17.22
N ALA A 168 2.48 11.45 -17.21
CA ALA A 168 3.55 11.87 -18.11
C ALA A 168 4.82 11.02 -17.95
N GLU A 169 5.65 11.03 -18.99
CA GLU A 169 6.95 10.38 -18.97
C GLU A 169 7.93 11.12 -18.06
N ARG A 170 8.81 10.40 -17.39
CA ARG A 170 9.80 10.95 -16.45
C ARG A 170 10.68 12.03 -17.09
N ARG A 171 10.93 11.96 -18.40
CA ARG A 171 11.69 12.98 -19.15
C ARG A 171 10.96 14.32 -19.36
N ILE A 172 9.63 14.34 -19.24
CA ILE A 172 8.83 15.57 -19.42
C ILE A 172 9.04 16.51 -18.23
N GLY A 173 9.25 15.96 -17.03
CA GLY A 173 9.55 16.73 -15.83
C GLY A 173 8.35 17.43 -15.18
N THR A 174 7.16 17.33 -15.79
CA THR A 174 5.93 17.93 -15.25
C THR A 174 4.70 17.11 -15.62
N ASP A 175 3.70 17.12 -14.74
CA ASP A 175 2.37 16.57 -15.00
C ASP A 175 1.34 17.23 -14.07
N VAL A 176 0.06 17.08 -14.39
CA VAL A 176 -1.03 17.78 -13.72
C VAL A 176 -2.09 16.79 -13.27
N LEU A 177 -2.47 16.88 -12.00
CA LEU A 177 -3.58 16.14 -11.41
C LEU A 177 -4.75 17.11 -11.19
N LYS A 178 -5.89 16.88 -11.86
CA LYS A 178 -7.07 17.72 -11.69
C LYS A 178 -7.85 17.32 -10.43
N PHE A 179 -8.42 18.30 -9.73
CA PHE A 179 -9.33 18.00 -8.63
C PHE A 179 -10.61 17.36 -9.17
N PRO A 180 -11.17 16.38 -8.44
CA PRO A 180 -12.42 15.76 -8.84
C PRO A 180 -13.60 16.73 -8.66
N HIS A 181 -13.58 17.52 -7.58
CA HIS A 181 -14.67 18.43 -7.19
C HIS A 181 -14.12 19.67 -6.45
N ASP A 182 -14.91 20.74 -6.40
CA ASP A 182 -14.54 22.01 -5.74
C ASP A 182 -14.25 21.92 -4.24
N LEU A 183 -14.76 20.87 -3.57
CA LEU A 183 -14.54 20.62 -2.13
C LEU A 183 -13.06 20.36 -1.78
N TRP A 184 -12.24 20.05 -2.78
CA TRP A 184 -10.80 19.86 -2.63
C TRP A 184 -10.02 21.18 -2.54
N LYS A 185 -10.66 22.33 -2.78
CA LYS A 185 -10.04 23.65 -2.64
C LYS A 185 -9.99 24.07 -1.18
N GLY A 186 -8.82 24.47 -0.69
CA GLY A 186 -8.65 25.03 0.66
C GLY A 186 -8.58 24.00 1.78
N ILE A 187 -8.62 22.70 1.46
CA ILE A 187 -8.41 21.60 2.42
C ILE A 187 -6.97 21.11 2.36
N VAL A 188 -6.52 20.47 3.44
CA VAL A 188 -5.18 19.88 3.47
C VAL A 188 -5.15 18.64 2.58
N ILE A 189 -4.22 18.62 1.64
CA ILE A 189 -3.97 17.53 0.70
C ILE A 189 -2.54 17.04 0.89
N GLU A 190 -2.40 15.76 1.16
CA GLU A 190 -1.13 15.05 1.23
C GLU A 190 -0.77 14.52 -0.16
N THR A 191 0.42 14.84 -0.64
CA THR A 191 0.82 14.53 -2.02
C THR A 191 2.04 13.62 -2.07
N TYR A 192 2.00 12.69 -3.03
CA TYR A 192 3.06 11.72 -3.25
C TYR A 192 3.32 11.55 -4.75
N LEU A 193 4.55 11.17 -5.06
CA LEU A 193 4.98 10.92 -6.41
C LEU A 193 5.84 9.65 -6.47
N SER A 194 5.64 8.85 -7.50
CA SER A 194 6.54 7.75 -7.84
C SER A 194 6.64 7.58 -9.34
N PHE A 195 7.54 6.71 -9.76
CA PHE A 195 7.76 6.32 -11.16
C PHE A 195 7.63 4.82 -11.30
N LYS A 196 7.06 4.40 -12.42
CA LYS A 196 6.91 3.00 -12.82
C LYS A 196 7.35 2.87 -14.28
N ALA A 197 8.12 1.84 -14.58
CA ALA A 197 8.44 1.50 -15.96
C ALA A 197 7.18 1.00 -16.70
N GLU A 198 6.90 1.55 -17.89
CA GLU A 198 5.66 1.29 -18.64
C GLU A 198 5.44 -0.21 -18.90
N ASN A 199 6.48 -0.91 -19.37
CA ASN A 199 6.41 -2.32 -19.77
C ASN A 199 6.84 -3.33 -18.69
N SER A 200 7.01 -2.89 -17.44
CA SER A 200 7.42 -3.80 -16.37
C SER A 200 6.71 -3.52 -15.05
N ILE A 201 6.93 -4.41 -14.09
CA ILE A 201 6.45 -4.25 -12.71
C ILE A 201 7.40 -3.40 -11.86
N LEU A 202 8.53 -2.96 -12.43
CA LEU A 202 9.53 -2.16 -11.72
C LEU A 202 8.96 -0.78 -11.44
N CYS A 203 9.13 -0.35 -10.19
CA CYS A 203 8.77 0.99 -9.74
C CYS A 203 9.82 1.51 -8.76
N THR A 204 9.70 2.79 -8.46
CA THR A 204 10.45 3.49 -7.41
C THR A 204 9.66 3.48 -6.10
N ASN A 205 10.36 3.74 -4.99
CA ASN A 205 9.69 4.04 -3.73
C ASN A 205 8.93 5.38 -3.83
N SER A 206 7.73 5.46 -3.25
CA SER A 206 6.98 6.70 -3.25
C SER A 206 7.67 7.80 -2.44
N LEU A 207 7.76 8.98 -3.04
CA LEU A 207 8.28 10.21 -2.43
C LEU A 207 7.12 11.02 -1.89
N TYR A 208 7.23 11.47 -0.64
CA TYR A 208 6.31 12.43 -0.06
C TYR A 208 6.74 13.84 -0.46
N LEU A 209 5.82 14.62 -1.05
CA LEU A 209 6.11 15.97 -1.55
C LEU A 209 5.61 17.06 -0.61
N GLY A 210 5.00 16.68 0.51
CA GLY A 210 4.44 17.61 1.48
C GLY A 210 2.92 17.76 1.40
N GLN A 211 2.43 18.58 2.32
CA GLN A 211 1.04 18.99 2.40
C GLN A 211 0.82 20.29 1.60
N ILE A 212 -0.28 20.36 0.87
CA ILE A 212 -0.78 21.57 0.20
C ILE A 212 -2.15 21.92 0.75
N LYS A 213 -2.51 23.20 0.74
CA LYS A 213 -3.81 23.71 1.13
C LYS A 213 -4.44 24.54 0.00
#